data_AF-A0A8T1WKG7-F1
#
_entry.id   AF-A0A8T1WKG7-F1
#
_cell.length_a   1.000
_cell.length_b   1.000
_cell.length_c   1.000
_cell.angle_alpha   90.00
_cell.angle_beta   90.00
_cell.angle_gamma   90.00
#
_symmetry.space_group_name_H-M   'P 1'
#
loop_
_entity.id
_entity.type
_entity.pdbx_description
1 polymer ?
#
loop_
_entity_poly.entity_id
_entity_poly.type
_entity_poly.pdbx_seq_one_letter_code
_entity_poly.pdbx_strand_id
1 'polypeptide(L)'
;MSTWSIYGREKERWDADSVDGGLSSIDVLLHWLLTPGSLRRWLEREEPAIELAKEVHAALLEQSIKHRTPSGIARRINQLLAQFREADGWLKRRGVNSIDDNHSVKQQVLRLCPYFRELAPVLGRAPTLIPKKRNWRNQDERAFKMKRSYGTETQRLISAKRGAVSELDGPPKRVQLYWPQQVNTTAFKPMSLLKAEERQREELLKLELQMKRDQAICAELQPFKERGAALVKVDYDDEASLKEALGGFEVVFCALQAFAHASQFAVARAAKAAGAQLFVPTEFGMPDEDGPNVTKQKVRDLLKELELPYALFHSGLWAEYLPFFPGYNFKDGVMTVIGDGTEKISIVARSDLSRFIAHVLLTAPKSSLEWARFSVESDRMSPKEIAALAEKKLGRKIEFKLVDYEETKKKYETDAMAYIMTRIGDGRLVSGTVEEAQATVSTFFPDWNPTRYEMFIA
;
A
#
# COMPACT_ATOMS: atom_id res chain seq x y z
N MET A 1 5.67 32.19 -10.23
CA MET A 1 6.22 30.99 -10.90
C MET A 1 6.81 30.14 -9.79
N SER A 2 6.37 28.94 -9.42
CA SER A 2 5.48 27.94 -10.01
C SER A 2 4.79 27.21 -8.86
N THR A 3 3.46 27.14 -8.88
CA THR A 3 2.62 26.48 -7.87
C THR A 3 2.54 24.97 -8.13
N TRP A 4 3.09 24.17 -7.22
CA TRP A 4 2.81 22.74 -7.17
C TRP A 4 1.51 22.51 -6.38
N SER A 5 0.52 22.01 -7.10
CA SER A 5 -0.83 21.72 -6.65
C SER A 5 -0.91 20.25 -6.23
N ILE A 6 -0.91 19.98 -4.91
CA ILE A 6 -1.17 18.65 -4.34
C ILE A 6 -2.66 18.54 -3.97
N TYR A 7 -3.50 18.22 -4.95
CA TYR A 7 -4.88 17.82 -4.72
C TYR A 7 -4.98 16.32 -4.42
N GLY A 8 -6.05 15.97 -3.71
CA GLY A 8 -6.30 14.66 -3.13
C GLY A 8 -6.28 13.51 -4.14
N ARG A 9 -5.91 12.33 -3.64
CA ARG A 9 -6.13 11.07 -4.34
C ARG A 9 -7.63 10.79 -4.41
N GLU A 10 -8.28 11.31 -5.45
CA GLU A 10 -9.31 10.51 -6.11
C GLU A 10 -8.73 9.10 -6.29
N LYS A 11 -9.49 8.05 -5.99
CA LYS A 11 -9.09 6.70 -6.40
C LYS A 11 -9.07 6.70 -7.92
N GLU A 12 -7.92 7.06 -8.50
CA GLU A 12 -7.72 7.13 -9.94
C GLU A 12 -8.19 5.80 -10.54
N ARG A 13 -9.16 5.92 -11.44
CA ARG A 13 -9.76 4.79 -12.12
C ARG A 13 -8.67 4.04 -12.89
N TRP A 14 -8.65 2.72 -12.78
CA TRP A 14 -7.59 1.87 -13.37
C TRP A 14 -7.54 1.95 -14.90
N ASP A 15 -8.61 2.43 -15.53
CA ASP A 15 -8.78 2.62 -16.96
C ASP A 15 -8.55 4.07 -17.44
N ALA A 16 -8.22 4.98 -16.52
CA ALA A 16 -8.07 6.41 -16.82
C ALA A 16 -6.82 7.05 -16.19
N ASP A 17 -5.83 6.23 -15.82
CA ASP A 17 -4.59 6.65 -15.16
C ASP A 17 -3.37 6.53 -16.08
N SER A 18 -3.57 6.59 -17.39
CA SER A 18 -2.46 6.65 -18.35
C SER A 18 -1.69 7.96 -18.19
N VAL A 19 -0.36 7.86 -18.25
CA VAL A 19 0.55 9.01 -18.23
C VAL A 19 1.11 9.21 -19.63
N ASP A 20 1.16 10.46 -20.10
CA ASP A 20 1.75 10.85 -21.39
C ASP A 20 1.22 10.09 -22.64
N GLY A 21 -0.04 9.67 -22.61
CA GLY A 21 -0.65 8.89 -23.70
C GLY A 21 -0.21 7.42 -23.76
N GLY A 22 0.47 6.93 -22.73
CA GLY A 22 0.84 5.52 -22.54
C GLY A 22 -0.35 4.62 -22.16
N LEU A 23 -0.05 3.38 -21.79
CA LEU A 23 -1.07 2.42 -21.36
C LEU A 23 -1.58 2.76 -19.95
N SER A 24 -2.89 2.63 -19.73
CA SER A 24 -3.48 2.72 -18.38
C SER A 24 -3.14 1.49 -17.54
N SER A 25 -3.38 1.53 -16.23
CA SER A 25 -3.14 0.39 -15.34
C SER A 25 -3.90 -0.86 -15.76
N ILE A 26 -5.13 -0.70 -16.29
CA ILE A 26 -5.94 -1.82 -16.77
C ILE A 26 -5.40 -2.36 -18.08
N ASP A 27 -4.89 -1.50 -18.97
CA ASP A 27 -4.30 -1.94 -20.23
C ASP A 27 -3.03 -2.76 -19.98
N VAL A 28 -2.17 -2.32 -19.06
CA VAL A 28 -0.97 -3.06 -18.66
C VAL A 28 -1.35 -4.40 -18.04
N LEU A 29 -2.35 -4.43 -17.16
CA LEU A 29 -2.87 -5.66 -16.57
C LEU A 29 -3.40 -6.64 -17.61
N LEU A 30 -4.23 -6.17 -18.55
CA LEU A 30 -4.77 -7.00 -19.61
C LEU A 30 -3.67 -7.51 -20.53
N HIS A 31 -2.70 -6.66 -20.91
CA HIS A 31 -1.53 -7.08 -21.69
C HIS A 31 -0.73 -8.19 -20.99
N TRP A 32 -0.49 -8.06 -19.69
CA TRP A 32 0.21 -9.09 -18.92
C TRP A 32 -0.61 -10.39 -18.86
N LEU A 33 -1.92 -10.32 -18.61
CA LEU A 33 -2.80 -11.51 -18.59
C LEU A 33 -2.90 -12.21 -19.96
N LEU A 34 -2.81 -11.43 -21.04
CA LEU A 34 -2.84 -11.92 -22.42
C LEU A 34 -1.49 -12.48 -22.89
N THR A 35 -0.41 -12.24 -22.13
CA THR A 35 0.91 -12.78 -22.45
C THR A 35 0.89 -14.31 -22.31
N PRO A 36 1.40 -15.07 -23.31
CA PRO A 36 1.37 -16.53 -23.28
C PRO A 36 1.99 -17.09 -22.00
N GLY A 37 1.20 -17.87 -21.25
CA GLY A 37 1.63 -18.52 -20.02
C GLY A 37 1.45 -17.70 -18.73
N SER A 38 1.34 -16.37 -18.80
CA SER A 38 1.19 -15.51 -17.60
C SER A 38 -0.07 -15.80 -16.79
N LEU A 39 -1.21 -15.99 -17.49
CA LEU A 39 -2.45 -16.37 -16.82
C LEU A 39 -2.37 -17.77 -16.18
N ARG A 40 -1.70 -18.72 -16.84
CA ARG A 40 -1.49 -20.06 -16.26
C ARG A 40 -0.64 -19.97 -15.00
N ARG A 41 0.47 -19.23 -15.05
CA ARG A 41 1.32 -18.93 -13.89
C ARG A 41 0.50 -18.31 -12.76
N TRP A 42 -0.40 -17.38 -13.06
CA TRP A 42 -1.26 -16.78 -12.05
C TRP A 42 -2.22 -17.78 -11.39
N LEU A 43 -2.87 -18.63 -12.19
CA LEU A 43 -3.88 -19.59 -11.71
C LEU A 43 -3.26 -20.79 -10.97
N GLU A 44 -2.10 -21.26 -11.43
CA GLU A 44 -1.41 -22.46 -10.95
C GLU A 44 -0.19 -22.14 -10.06
N ARG A 45 -0.07 -20.88 -9.59
CA ARG A 45 1.09 -20.44 -8.79
C ARG A 45 1.31 -21.29 -7.54
N GLU A 46 2.55 -21.73 -7.36
CA GLU A 46 3.05 -22.23 -6.07
C GLU A 46 3.58 -21.07 -5.19
N GLU A 47 4.04 -20.00 -5.84
CA GLU A 47 4.55 -18.79 -5.19
C GLU A 47 3.42 -17.80 -4.80
N PRO A 48 3.67 -16.91 -3.81
CA PRO A 48 2.70 -15.90 -3.41
C PRO A 48 2.27 -15.01 -4.58
N ALA A 49 0.98 -14.66 -4.67
CA ALA A 49 0.41 -13.81 -5.73
C ALA A 49 1.12 -12.45 -5.88
N ILE A 50 1.78 -11.99 -4.81
CA ILE A 50 2.51 -10.73 -4.79
C ILE A 50 3.77 -10.77 -5.68
N GLU A 51 4.41 -11.94 -5.87
CA GLU A 51 5.61 -12.05 -6.69
C GLU A 51 5.28 -11.87 -8.17
N LEU A 52 4.24 -12.54 -8.67
CA LEU A 52 3.71 -12.31 -10.03
C LEU A 52 3.17 -10.88 -10.19
N ALA A 53 2.59 -10.30 -9.14
CA ALA A 53 2.13 -8.92 -9.18
C ALA A 53 3.27 -7.89 -9.24
N LYS A 54 4.49 -8.24 -8.81
CA LYS A 54 5.67 -7.37 -8.98
C LYS A 54 6.07 -7.26 -10.45
N GLU A 55 5.83 -8.27 -11.29
CA GLU A 55 6.08 -8.18 -12.74
C GLU A 55 5.18 -7.12 -13.38
N VAL A 56 3.88 -7.16 -13.06
CA VAL A 56 2.93 -6.15 -13.52
C VAL A 56 3.28 -4.78 -12.94
N HIS A 57 3.72 -4.72 -11.68
CA HIS A 57 4.16 -3.47 -11.06
C HIS A 57 5.36 -2.86 -11.80
N ALA A 58 6.34 -3.68 -12.21
CA ALA A 58 7.46 -3.22 -13.03
C ALA A 58 6.98 -2.66 -14.37
N ALA A 59 6.07 -3.34 -15.07
CA ALA A 59 5.48 -2.85 -16.32
C ALA A 59 4.69 -1.53 -16.15
N LEU A 60 4.05 -1.32 -14.99
CA LEU A 60 3.37 -0.05 -14.68
C LEU A 60 4.37 1.10 -14.48
N LEU A 61 5.50 0.82 -13.81
CA LEU A 61 6.55 1.82 -13.63
C LEU A 61 7.17 2.27 -14.95
N GLU A 62 7.29 1.38 -15.94
CA GLU A 62 7.73 1.72 -17.30
C GLU A 62 6.77 2.66 -18.02
N GLN A 63 5.47 2.58 -17.70
CA GLN A 63 4.44 3.52 -18.18
C GLN A 63 4.36 4.80 -17.32
N SER A 64 5.33 5.05 -16.45
CA SER A 64 5.33 6.15 -15.47
C SER A 64 4.17 6.12 -14.45
N ILE A 65 3.48 4.98 -14.29
CA ILE A 65 2.41 4.80 -13.30
C ILE A 65 3.03 4.35 -11.97
N LYS A 66 3.25 5.30 -11.07
CA LYS A 66 3.99 5.08 -9.80
C LYS A 66 3.11 4.86 -8.56
N HIS A 67 1.80 5.07 -8.67
CA HIS A 67 0.90 5.10 -7.52
C HIS A 67 0.27 3.74 -7.18
N ARG A 68 0.48 2.71 -8.02
CA ARG A 68 -0.03 1.34 -7.80
C ARG A 68 0.96 0.53 -6.96
N THR A 69 0.47 -0.47 -6.24
CA THR A 69 1.31 -1.36 -5.40
C THR A 69 1.11 -2.82 -5.81
N PRO A 70 2.10 -3.71 -5.62
CA PRO A 70 1.97 -5.14 -5.91
C PRO A 70 0.73 -5.79 -5.25
N SER A 71 0.44 -5.46 -3.99
CA SER A 71 -0.77 -5.96 -3.30
C SER A 71 -2.06 -5.44 -3.95
N GLY A 72 -2.07 -4.18 -4.39
CA GLY A 72 -3.21 -3.59 -5.10
C GLY A 72 -3.46 -4.25 -6.45
N ILE A 73 -2.38 -4.54 -7.18
CA ILE A 73 -2.37 -5.25 -8.46
C ILE A 73 -2.89 -6.68 -8.29
N ALA A 74 -2.36 -7.42 -7.32
CA ALA A 74 -2.80 -8.79 -7.06
C ALA A 74 -4.31 -8.87 -6.76
N ARG A 75 -4.79 -7.95 -5.92
CA ARG A 75 -6.22 -7.81 -5.62
C ARG A 75 -7.03 -7.50 -6.89
N ARG A 76 -6.52 -6.62 -7.76
CA ARG A 76 -7.22 -6.23 -8.99
C ARG A 76 -7.30 -7.38 -10.00
N ILE A 77 -6.24 -8.16 -10.16
CA ILE A 77 -6.27 -9.37 -11.02
C ILE A 77 -7.33 -10.34 -10.52
N ASN A 78 -7.36 -10.63 -9.22
CA ASN A 78 -8.37 -11.53 -8.64
C ASN A 78 -9.80 -11.00 -8.83
N GLN A 79 -10.02 -9.69 -8.75
CA GLN A 79 -11.31 -9.08 -9.05
C GLN A 79 -11.73 -9.28 -10.52
N LEU A 80 -10.82 -9.09 -11.48
CA LEU A 80 -11.12 -9.31 -12.91
C LEU A 80 -11.50 -10.77 -13.19
N LEU A 81 -10.77 -11.72 -12.59
CA LEU A 81 -11.06 -13.14 -12.72
C LEU A 81 -12.39 -13.53 -12.04
N ALA A 82 -12.74 -12.89 -10.92
CA ALA A 82 -14.04 -13.09 -10.27
C ALA A 82 -15.19 -12.56 -11.14
N GLN A 83 -15.06 -11.34 -11.66
CA GLN A 83 -16.02 -10.73 -12.58
C GLN A 83 -16.23 -11.58 -13.84
N PHE A 84 -15.15 -12.12 -14.42
CA PHE A 84 -15.24 -13.03 -15.55
C PHE A 84 -16.01 -14.31 -15.22
N ARG A 85 -15.68 -14.96 -14.09
CA ARG A 85 -16.37 -16.18 -13.65
C ARG A 85 -17.86 -15.96 -13.40
N GLU A 86 -18.22 -14.80 -12.85
CA GLU A 86 -19.61 -14.42 -12.64
C GLU A 86 -20.37 -14.25 -13.96
N ALA A 87 -19.79 -13.50 -14.91
CA ALA A 87 -20.36 -13.31 -16.24
C ALA A 87 -20.47 -14.61 -17.04
N ASP A 88 -19.43 -15.46 -17.01
CA ASP A 88 -19.42 -16.76 -17.67
C ASP A 88 -20.43 -17.73 -17.04
N GLY A 89 -20.52 -17.75 -15.71
CA GLY A 89 -21.52 -18.54 -14.99
C GLY A 89 -22.95 -18.09 -15.29
N TRP A 90 -23.17 -16.78 -15.44
CA TRP A 90 -24.47 -16.24 -15.86
C TRP A 90 -24.85 -16.69 -17.28
N LEU A 91 -23.90 -16.65 -18.22
CA LEU A 91 -24.11 -17.15 -19.58
C LEU A 91 -24.43 -18.65 -19.61
N LYS A 92 -23.69 -19.46 -18.85
CA LYS A 92 -23.90 -20.92 -18.72
C LYS A 92 -25.29 -21.25 -18.19
N ARG A 93 -25.74 -20.57 -17.12
CA ARG A 93 -27.08 -20.78 -16.54
C ARG A 93 -28.22 -20.48 -17.51
N ARG A 94 -27.99 -19.59 -18.48
CA ARG A 94 -28.98 -19.24 -19.52
C ARG A 94 -28.83 -20.04 -20.82
N GLY A 95 -27.85 -20.95 -20.90
CA GLY A 95 -27.57 -21.69 -22.13
C GLY A 95 -27.06 -20.81 -23.28
N VAL A 96 -26.49 -19.64 -22.99
CA VAL A 96 -26.04 -18.67 -24.01
C VAL A 96 -24.53 -18.81 -24.25
N ASN A 97 -24.17 -19.11 -25.49
CA ASN A 97 -22.78 -19.40 -25.87
C ASN A 97 -21.99 -18.17 -26.34
N SER A 98 -22.66 -17.07 -26.70
CA SER A 98 -22.03 -15.85 -27.22
C SER A 98 -22.46 -14.60 -26.45
N ILE A 99 -21.51 -13.71 -26.15
CA ILE A 99 -21.80 -12.37 -25.62
C ILE A 99 -22.62 -11.54 -26.63
N ASP A 100 -22.47 -11.83 -27.93
CA ASP A 100 -23.12 -11.12 -29.03
C ASP A 100 -24.44 -11.76 -29.46
N ASP A 101 -25.04 -12.60 -28.61
CA ASP A 101 -26.34 -13.25 -28.90
C ASP A 101 -27.46 -12.23 -29.10
N ASN A 102 -27.60 -11.28 -28.17
CA ASN A 102 -28.52 -10.15 -28.30
C ASN A 102 -28.08 -8.97 -27.44
N HIS A 103 -28.72 -7.80 -27.65
CA HIS A 103 -28.34 -6.55 -26.98
C HIS A 103 -28.43 -6.65 -25.43
N SER A 104 -29.45 -7.33 -24.91
CA SER A 104 -29.66 -7.49 -23.46
C SER A 104 -28.59 -8.40 -22.83
N VAL A 105 -28.25 -9.50 -23.50
CA VAL A 105 -27.13 -10.38 -23.11
C VAL A 105 -25.83 -9.60 -23.08
N LYS A 106 -25.52 -8.85 -24.15
CA LYS A 106 -24.30 -8.04 -24.23
C LYS A 106 -24.22 -7.02 -23.10
N GLN A 107 -25.30 -6.27 -22.85
CA GLN A 107 -25.34 -5.29 -21.76
C GLN A 107 -25.13 -5.94 -20.38
N GLN A 108 -25.81 -7.06 -20.11
CA GLN A 108 -25.69 -7.73 -18.82
C GLN A 108 -24.29 -8.32 -18.60
N VAL A 109 -23.69 -8.92 -19.63
CA VAL A 109 -22.33 -9.47 -19.54
C VAL A 109 -21.31 -8.36 -19.31
N LEU A 110 -21.38 -7.25 -20.06
CA LEU A 110 -20.46 -6.11 -19.88
C LEU A 110 -20.67 -5.38 -18.55
N ARG A 111 -21.87 -5.44 -17.97
CA ARG A 111 -22.15 -4.94 -16.62
C ARG A 111 -21.44 -5.78 -15.55
N LEU A 112 -21.43 -7.11 -15.69
CA LEU A 112 -20.78 -8.02 -14.75
C LEU A 112 -19.25 -8.04 -14.94
N CYS A 113 -18.79 -7.99 -16.19
CA CYS A 113 -17.37 -7.99 -16.54
C CYS A 113 -17.15 -7.05 -17.73
N PRO A 114 -16.72 -5.79 -17.49
CA PRO A 114 -16.46 -4.84 -18.57
C PRO A 114 -15.42 -5.32 -19.59
N TYR A 115 -14.47 -6.15 -19.15
CA TYR A 115 -13.36 -6.69 -19.94
C TYR A 115 -13.58 -8.14 -20.40
N PHE A 116 -14.85 -8.57 -20.51
CA PHE A 116 -15.19 -9.96 -20.82
C PHE A 116 -14.62 -10.41 -22.17
N ARG A 117 -14.63 -9.53 -23.19
CA ARG A 117 -14.20 -9.85 -24.55
C ARG A 117 -12.70 -10.09 -24.64
N GLU A 118 -11.94 -9.31 -23.89
CA GLU A 118 -10.49 -9.37 -23.79
C GLU A 118 -10.06 -10.62 -23.01
N LEU A 119 -10.77 -10.96 -21.94
CA LEU A 119 -10.42 -12.09 -21.07
C LEU A 119 -10.91 -13.45 -21.62
N ALA A 120 -11.99 -13.48 -22.41
CA ALA A 120 -12.59 -14.72 -22.91
C ALA A 120 -11.62 -15.66 -23.66
N PRO A 121 -10.77 -15.18 -24.60
CA PRO A 121 -9.86 -16.03 -25.35
C PRO A 121 -8.83 -16.77 -24.48
N VAL A 122 -8.39 -16.15 -23.38
CA VAL A 122 -7.36 -16.71 -22.49
C VAL A 122 -7.94 -17.56 -21.36
N LEU A 123 -9.18 -17.32 -20.96
CA LEU A 123 -9.89 -18.08 -19.91
C LEU A 123 -10.74 -19.24 -20.44
N GLY A 124 -10.48 -19.69 -21.68
CA GLY A 124 -11.05 -20.93 -22.20
C GLY A 124 -12.44 -20.80 -22.86
N ARG A 125 -12.87 -19.60 -23.25
CA ARG A 125 -13.92 -19.44 -24.27
C ARG A 125 -13.26 -19.24 -25.62
N ALA A 126 -13.42 -20.20 -26.53
CA ALA A 126 -12.99 -20.04 -27.90
C ALA A 126 -13.59 -18.74 -28.48
N PRO A 127 -12.81 -17.90 -29.20
CA PRO A 127 -13.40 -16.82 -29.96
C PRO A 127 -14.42 -17.45 -30.92
N THR A 128 -15.69 -17.07 -30.77
CA THR A 128 -16.74 -17.55 -31.65
C THR A 128 -16.34 -17.21 -33.08
N LEU A 129 -16.01 -18.27 -33.83
CA LEU A 129 -15.99 -18.22 -35.28
C LEU A 129 -17.27 -17.52 -35.72
N ILE A 130 -17.09 -16.43 -36.47
CA ILE A 130 -18.14 -15.72 -37.21
C ILE A 130 -19.11 -16.78 -37.74
N PRO A 131 -20.43 -16.69 -37.46
CA PRO A 131 -21.38 -17.64 -38.01
C PRO A 131 -21.24 -17.65 -39.53
N LYS A 132 -20.83 -18.79 -40.09
CA LYS A 132 -20.94 -19.03 -41.54
C LYS A 132 -22.37 -18.66 -41.93
N LYS A 133 -22.48 -17.73 -42.89
CA LYS A 133 -23.76 -17.38 -43.51
C LYS A 133 -24.53 -18.66 -43.77
N ARG A 134 -25.76 -18.68 -43.26
CA ARG A 134 -26.76 -19.70 -43.51
C ARG A 134 -26.91 -19.84 -45.04
N ASN A 135 -26.46 -20.97 -45.59
CA ASN A 135 -26.66 -21.31 -47.00
C ASN A 135 -28.17 -21.34 -47.28
N TRP A 136 -28.64 -20.38 -48.05
CA TRP A 136 -29.84 -20.57 -48.86
C TRP A 136 -29.48 -21.52 -49.98
N ARG A 137 -30.24 -22.62 -50.07
CA ARG A 137 -30.11 -23.62 -51.12
C ARG A 137 -30.34 -23.00 -52.50
N ASN A 138 -29.49 -23.45 -53.42
CA ASN A 138 -29.73 -23.69 -54.84
C ASN A 138 -30.21 -22.50 -55.68
N GLN A 139 -29.37 -22.04 -56.60
CA GLN A 139 -29.52 -22.38 -58.02
C GLN A 139 -28.37 -21.81 -58.85
N ASP A 140 -27.97 -22.63 -59.82
CA ASP A 140 -27.35 -22.31 -61.09
C ASP A 140 -25.83 -22.08 -61.19
N GLU A 141 -25.21 -23.13 -61.75
CA GLU A 141 -23.98 -23.13 -62.51
C GLU A 141 -24.00 -22.07 -63.64
N ARG A 142 -22.77 -21.70 -64.05
CA ARG A 142 -22.38 -21.01 -65.30
C ARG A 142 -22.42 -19.47 -65.29
N ALA A 143 -21.25 -18.87 -65.08
CA ALA A 143 -20.59 -18.00 -66.08
C ALA A 143 -19.35 -17.34 -65.42
N PHE A 144 -18.11 -17.69 -65.79
CA PHE A 144 -17.34 -17.18 -66.93
C PHE A 144 -16.78 -15.74 -66.76
N LYS A 145 -15.43 -15.67 -66.90
CA LYS A 145 -14.54 -14.52 -67.23
C LYS A 145 -14.24 -13.50 -66.12
N MET A 146 -12.98 -13.33 -65.66
CA MET A 146 -11.71 -13.00 -66.35
C MET A 146 -11.65 -11.54 -66.87
N LYS A 147 -10.85 -10.70 -66.19
CA LYS A 147 -9.83 -9.73 -66.70
C LYS A 147 -9.59 -8.63 -65.64
N ARG A 148 -8.34 -8.42 -65.19
CA ARG A 148 -7.35 -7.39 -65.65
C ARG A 148 -7.91 -5.96 -65.47
N SER A 149 -7.24 -4.96 -64.89
CA SER A 149 -5.83 -4.57 -64.91
C SER A 149 -5.59 -3.35 -64.01
N TYR A 150 -4.37 -3.23 -63.49
CA TYR A 150 -3.56 -2.09 -63.04
C TYR A 150 -4.01 -0.62 -63.22
N GLY A 151 -3.55 0.22 -62.27
CA GLY A 151 -3.16 1.63 -62.43
C GLY A 151 -3.67 2.56 -61.31
N THR A 152 -2.83 3.02 -60.36
CA THR A 152 -2.24 4.41 -60.24
C THR A 152 -3.29 5.52 -60.07
N GLU A 153 -3.22 6.56 -59.26
CA GLU A 153 -2.23 7.22 -58.39
C GLU A 153 -3.04 8.30 -57.63
N THR A 154 -2.73 8.49 -56.36
CA THR A 154 -2.84 9.67 -55.48
C THR A 154 -3.36 11.03 -56.05
N GLN A 155 -4.43 11.62 -55.44
CA GLN A 155 -4.45 12.98 -54.82
C GLN A 155 -5.84 13.62 -54.55
N ARG A 156 -5.91 14.33 -53.39
CA ARG A 156 -6.67 15.57 -53.06
C ARG A 156 -8.19 15.48 -52.80
N LEU A 157 -8.67 15.73 -51.56
CA LEU A 157 -8.84 16.98 -50.77
C LEU A 157 -10.24 17.64 -50.95
N ILE A 158 -10.95 17.70 -49.82
CA ILE A 158 -11.77 18.80 -49.27
C ILE A 158 -13.18 19.11 -49.83
N SER A 159 -14.11 19.18 -48.86
CA SER A 159 -15.44 19.86 -48.82
C SER A 159 -16.59 19.19 -49.60
N ALA A 160 -17.82 19.07 -49.08
CA ALA A 160 -18.56 20.05 -48.31
C ALA A 160 -19.62 19.45 -47.35
N LYS A 161 -19.94 20.28 -46.36
CA LYS A 161 -20.92 20.15 -45.27
C LYS A 161 -22.38 20.02 -45.74
N ARG A 162 -23.18 19.32 -44.93
CA ARG A 162 -24.53 19.63 -44.37
C ARG A 162 -25.02 18.31 -43.75
N GLY A 163 -25.46 18.17 -42.50
CA GLY A 163 -25.85 19.07 -41.43
C GLY A 163 -27.00 18.36 -40.70
N ALA A 164 -26.85 18.01 -39.42
CA ALA A 164 -27.91 17.82 -38.43
C ALA A 164 -27.32 17.37 -37.09
N VAL A 165 -27.89 17.92 -36.03
CA VAL A 165 -27.51 17.83 -34.62
C VAL A 165 -28.15 16.59 -33.98
N SER A 166 -27.40 15.78 -33.22
CA SER A 166 -27.75 15.33 -31.86
C SER A 166 -26.77 14.27 -31.31
N GLU A 167 -26.56 14.34 -29.99
CA GLU A 167 -26.05 13.31 -29.06
C GLU A 167 -24.54 13.11 -28.84
N LEU A 168 -24.17 13.27 -27.57
CA LEU A 168 -22.90 12.98 -26.93
C LEU A 168 -22.78 11.48 -26.60
N ASP A 169 -21.53 11.03 -26.38
CA ASP A 169 -21.07 9.74 -25.84
C ASP A 169 -20.79 8.58 -26.82
N GLY A 170 -19.54 8.53 -27.29
CA GLY A 170 -18.90 7.33 -27.82
C GLY A 170 -17.46 7.20 -27.29
N PRO A 171 -16.94 5.98 -27.02
CA PRO A 171 -15.59 5.79 -26.50
C PRO A 171 -14.52 6.11 -27.57
N PRO A 172 -13.30 6.51 -27.17
CA PRO A 172 -12.25 6.94 -28.08
C PRO A 172 -11.76 5.79 -28.97
N LYS A 173 -11.53 6.11 -30.25
CA LYS A 173 -11.01 5.21 -31.28
C LYS A 173 -9.61 4.71 -30.90
N ARG A 174 -9.45 3.40 -30.71
CA ARG A 174 -8.13 2.74 -30.55
C ARG A 174 -7.61 2.30 -31.93
N VAL A 175 -6.35 2.66 -32.22
CA VAL A 175 -5.64 2.36 -33.47
C VAL A 175 -5.39 0.85 -33.58
N GLN A 176 -5.69 0.28 -34.74
CA GLN A 176 -5.48 -1.14 -35.06
C GLN A 176 -4.06 -1.32 -35.64
N LEU A 177 -3.16 -1.98 -34.90
CA LEU A 177 -1.80 -2.28 -35.35
C LEU A 177 -1.80 -3.55 -36.22
N TYR A 178 -1.45 -3.40 -37.50
CA TYR A 178 -1.11 -4.47 -38.44
C TYR A 178 0.38 -4.79 -38.34
N TRP A 179 0.77 -6.07 -38.37
CA TRP A 179 2.17 -6.52 -38.35
C TRP A 179 2.69 -6.78 -39.78
N PRO A 180 3.82 -6.19 -40.22
CA PRO A 180 4.51 -6.62 -41.42
C PRO A 180 5.33 -7.89 -41.14
N GLN A 181 5.16 -8.90 -42.00
CA GLN A 181 5.99 -10.10 -42.00
C GLN A 181 7.41 -9.80 -42.52
N GLN A 182 8.37 -10.58 -41.97
CA GLN A 182 9.78 -10.76 -42.35
C GLN A 182 10.80 -9.81 -41.70
N VAL A 183 11.58 -10.39 -40.78
CA VAL A 183 12.96 -9.95 -40.51
C VAL A 183 13.89 -11.16 -40.48
N ASN A 184 15.05 -10.94 -41.09
CA ASN A 184 16.17 -11.83 -41.38
C ASN A 184 16.66 -12.72 -40.24
N THR A 185 17.12 -13.91 -40.63
CA THR A 185 17.92 -14.85 -39.85
C THR A 185 19.32 -14.29 -39.56
N THR A 186 19.54 -13.78 -38.36
CA THR A 186 20.87 -13.64 -37.76
C THR A 186 20.87 -14.40 -36.43
N ALA A 187 21.70 -15.45 -36.38
CA ALA A 187 22.10 -16.25 -35.22
C ALA A 187 21.05 -16.39 -34.09
N PHE A 188 20.21 -17.42 -34.17
CA PHE A 188 19.39 -17.84 -33.04
C PHE A 188 20.29 -18.24 -31.88
N LYS A 189 20.34 -17.42 -30.82
CA LYS A 189 20.92 -17.84 -29.54
C LYS A 189 20.10 -19.02 -29.01
N PRO A 190 20.74 -20.10 -28.55
CA PRO A 190 20.03 -21.21 -27.90
C PRO A 190 19.14 -20.71 -26.77
N MET A 191 17.94 -21.27 -26.64
CA MET A 191 16.96 -20.86 -25.63
C MET A 191 17.49 -20.99 -24.19
N SER A 192 18.46 -21.88 -23.96
CA SER A 192 19.19 -22.02 -22.69
C SER A 192 20.09 -20.82 -22.37
N LEU A 193 20.74 -20.25 -23.39
CA LEU A 193 21.56 -19.04 -23.28
C LEU A 193 20.68 -17.81 -23.04
N LEU A 194 19.55 -17.69 -23.74
CA LEU A 194 18.59 -16.60 -23.49
C LEU A 194 18.04 -16.62 -22.05
N LYS A 195 17.63 -17.79 -21.55
CA LYS A 195 17.18 -17.96 -20.16
C LYS A 195 18.28 -17.74 -19.11
N ALA A 196 19.54 -17.97 -19.48
CA ALA A 196 20.68 -17.66 -18.61
C ALA A 196 20.94 -16.15 -18.57
N GLU A 197 20.86 -15.47 -19.72
CA GLU A 197 20.97 -14.01 -19.82
C GLU A 197 19.83 -13.29 -19.09
N GLU A 198 18.60 -13.81 -19.15
CA GLU A 198 17.45 -13.29 -18.38
C GLU A 198 17.67 -13.41 -16.87
N ARG A 199 18.09 -14.58 -16.37
CA ARG A 199 18.41 -14.78 -14.95
C ARG A 199 19.54 -13.86 -14.47
N GLN A 200 20.58 -13.70 -15.28
CA GLN A 200 21.67 -12.77 -14.98
C GLN A 200 21.19 -11.31 -14.93
N ARG A 201 20.29 -10.91 -15.83
CA ARG A 201 19.67 -9.57 -15.80
C ARG A 201 18.81 -9.36 -14.56
N GLU A 202 18.04 -10.36 -14.16
CA GLU A 202 17.24 -10.31 -12.92
C GLU A 202 18.12 -10.20 -11.67
N GLU A 203 19.21 -10.97 -11.60
CA GLU A 203 20.19 -10.88 -10.51
C GLU A 203 20.88 -9.51 -10.47
N LEU A 204 21.30 -8.98 -11.63
CA LEU A 204 21.88 -7.65 -11.73
C LEU A 204 20.89 -6.57 -11.30
N LEU A 205 19.62 -6.67 -11.71
CA LEU A 205 18.58 -5.73 -11.30
C LEU A 205 18.33 -5.79 -9.78
N LYS A 206 18.33 -6.98 -9.18
CA LYS A 206 18.21 -7.14 -7.72
C LYS A 206 19.38 -6.47 -7.01
N LEU A 207 20.61 -6.65 -7.50
CA LEU A 207 21.81 -6.00 -6.97
C LEU A 207 21.74 -4.47 -7.12
N GLU A 208 21.31 -3.96 -8.27
CA GLU A 208 21.15 -2.52 -8.48
C GLU A 208 20.09 -1.91 -7.56
N LEU A 209 18.96 -2.57 -7.38
CA LEU A 209 17.92 -2.14 -6.46
C LEU A 209 18.41 -2.14 -5.01
N GLN A 210 19.16 -3.17 -4.63
CA GLN A 210 19.79 -3.24 -3.32
C GLN A 210 20.81 -2.12 -3.12
N MET A 211 21.68 -1.86 -4.11
CA MET A 211 22.65 -0.77 -4.06
C MET A 211 21.97 0.60 -3.95
N LYS A 212 20.91 0.84 -4.73
CA LYS A 212 20.14 2.10 -4.64
C LYS A 212 19.48 2.27 -3.29
N ARG A 213 18.95 1.19 -2.71
CA ARG A 213 18.40 1.18 -1.35
C ARG A 213 19.47 1.49 -0.31
N ASP A 214 20.62 0.82 -0.39
CA ASP A 214 21.74 1.02 0.53
C ASP A 214 22.29 2.45 0.44
N GLN A 215 22.40 3.00 -0.77
CA GLN A 215 22.79 4.40 -0.99
C GLN A 215 21.78 5.38 -0.39
N ALA A 216 20.48 5.14 -0.55
CA ALA A 216 19.44 5.98 0.04
C ALA A 216 19.50 5.94 1.58
N ILE A 217 19.70 4.76 2.16
CA ILE A 217 19.89 4.59 3.62
C ILE A 217 21.13 5.34 4.08
N CYS A 218 22.27 5.21 3.38
CA CYS A 218 23.49 5.95 3.73
C CYS A 218 23.27 7.47 3.70
N ALA A 219 22.55 7.99 2.70
CA ALA A 219 22.25 9.42 2.60
C ALA A 219 21.33 9.89 3.75
N GLU A 220 20.34 9.09 4.15
CA GLU A 220 19.45 9.39 5.28
C GLU A 220 20.19 9.39 6.63
N LEU A 221 21.17 8.50 6.79
CA LEU A 221 21.94 8.37 8.03
C LEU A 221 23.11 9.35 8.16
N GLN A 222 23.54 9.95 7.04
CA GLN A 222 24.70 10.85 6.99
C GLN A 222 24.61 12.04 7.97
N PRO A 223 23.46 12.75 8.14
CA PRO A 223 23.36 13.83 9.12
C PRO A 223 23.55 13.37 10.57
N PHE A 224 23.28 12.11 10.90
CA PHE A 224 23.54 11.57 12.23
C PHE A 224 25.03 11.35 12.46
N LYS A 225 25.72 10.81 11.46
CA LYS A 225 27.18 10.64 11.49
C LYS A 225 27.91 11.97 11.63
N GLU A 226 27.45 12.99 10.91
CA GLU A 226 28.00 14.36 11.02
C GLU A 226 27.80 14.99 12.40
N ARG A 227 26.75 14.57 13.13
CA ARG A 227 26.53 14.94 14.54
C ARG A 227 27.26 14.03 15.54
N GLY A 228 28.12 13.11 15.06
CA GLY A 228 28.95 12.25 15.89
C GLY A 228 28.37 10.87 16.21
N ALA A 229 27.26 10.47 15.58
CA ALA A 229 26.74 9.11 15.75
C ALA A 229 27.63 8.08 15.05
N ALA A 230 27.96 6.98 15.73
CA ALA A 230 28.51 5.79 15.08
C ALA A 230 27.39 5.05 14.36
N LEU A 231 27.62 4.71 13.09
CA LEU A 231 26.68 3.92 12.28
C LEU A 231 27.22 2.50 12.15
N VAL A 232 26.43 1.52 12.59
CA VAL A 232 26.79 0.10 12.50
C VAL A 232 25.73 -0.63 11.70
N LYS A 233 26.14 -1.31 10.63
CA LYS A 233 25.26 -2.21 9.89
C LYS A 233 25.23 -3.54 10.62
N VAL A 234 24.03 -4.03 10.91
CA VAL A 234 23.81 -5.30 11.59
C VAL A 234 22.84 -6.17 10.79
N ASP A 235 22.95 -7.47 10.98
CA ASP A 235 21.92 -8.44 10.59
C ASP A 235 21.12 -8.83 11.84
N TYR A 236 19.80 -8.69 11.78
CA TYR A 236 18.93 -9.01 12.92
C TYR A 236 18.74 -10.52 13.12
N ASP A 237 19.08 -11.33 12.11
CA ASP A 237 19.06 -12.80 12.19
C ASP A 237 20.42 -13.37 12.66
N ASP A 238 21.44 -12.53 12.85
CA ASP A 238 22.75 -12.89 13.39
C ASP A 238 22.96 -12.28 14.78
N GLU A 239 22.72 -13.09 15.82
CA GLU A 239 22.94 -12.67 17.21
C GLU A 239 24.38 -12.27 17.52
N ALA A 240 25.38 -12.81 16.81
CA ALA A 240 26.78 -12.43 17.01
C ALA A 240 27.05 -11.03 16.46
N SER A 241 26.53 -10.73 15.26
CA SER A 241 26.58 -9.37 14.68
C SER A 241 25.91 -8.34 15.60
N LEU A 242 24.74 -8.67 16.14
CA LEU A 242 24.05 -7.81 17.10
C LEU A 242 24.86 -7.61 18.39
N LYS A 243 25.41 -8.69 18.97
CA LYS A 243 26.19 -8.60 20.21
C LYS A 243 27.43 -7.73 20.03
N GLU A 244 28.15 -7.88 18.93
CA GLU A 244 29.32 -7.05 18.62
C GLU A 244 28.93 -5.58 18.51
N ALA A 245 27.86 -5.26 17.78
CA ALA A 245 27.38 -3.90 17.59
C ALA A 245 26.89 -3.23 18.88
N LEU A 246 26.35 -4.01 19.82
CA LEU A 246 25.83 -3.52 21.10
C LEU A 246 26.90 -3.47 22.20
N GLY A 247 28.11 -3.97 21.94
CA GLY A 247 29.20 -4.01 22.90
C GLY A 247 29.62 -2.61 23.37
N GLY A 248 29.86 -2.47 24.68
CA GLY A 248 30.35 -1.22 25.28
C GLY A 248 29.28 -0.15 25.54
N PHE A 249 28.00 -0.45 25.32
CA PHE A 249 26.89 0.44 25.61
C PHE A 249 26.09 0.00 26.84
N GLU A 250 25.70 0.96 27.68
CA GLU A 250 24.95 0.70 28.91
C GLU A 250 23.44 0.55 28.67
N VAL A 251 22.92 1.24 27.67
CA VAL A 251 21.49 1.29 27.34
C VAL A 251 21.30 0.86 25.89
N VAL A 252 20.38 -0.09 25.66
CA VAL A 252 19.94 -0.48 24.32
C VAL A 252 18.52 0.01 24.09
N PHE A 253 18.33 0.88 23.10
CA PHE A 253 17.04 1.49 22.76
C PHE A 253 16.49 0.93 21.43
N CYS A 254 15.33 0.28 21.48
CA CYS A 254 14.67 -0.29 20.31
C CYS A 254 13.56 0.63 19.79
N ALA A 255 13.70 1.10 18.55
CA ALA A 255 12.65 1.82 17.80
C ALA A 255 12.32 1.12 16.48
N LEU A 256 11.94 -0.16 16.57
CA LEU A 256 11.54 -0.95 15.41
C LEU A 256 10.09 -0.65 15.01
N GLN A 257 9.79 -0.82 13.73
CA GLN A 257 8.41 -0.68 13.23
C GLN A 257 7.52 -1.85 13.67
N ALA A 258 6.20 -1.65 13.63
CA ALA A 258 5.20 -2.62 14.12
C ALA A 258 5.37 -4.04 13.56
N PHE A 259 5.73 -4.19 12.29
CA PHE A 259 5.92 -5.49 11.64
C PHE A 259 7.24 -6.20 11.99
N ALA A 260 8.15 -5.50 12.67
CA ALA A 260 9.48 -6.01 13.04
C ALA A 260 9.63 -6.25 14.56
N HIS A 261 8.53 -6.22 15.33
CA HIS A 261 8.60 -6.43 16.78
C HIS A 261 9.24 -7.77 17.18
N ALA A 262 9.14 -8.81 16.34
CA ALA A 262 9.77 -10.10 16.60
C ALA A 262 11.31 -10.02 16.63
N SER A 263 11.93 -9.08 15.90
CA SER A 263 13.38 -8.91 15.92
C SER A 263 13.90 -8.46 17.30
N GLN A 264 13.05 -7.89 18.16
CA GLN A 264 13.43 -7.49 19.52
C GLN A 264 13.89 -8.67 20.38
N PHE A 265 13.43 -9.89 20.12
CA PHE A 265 13.88 -11.08 20.88
C PHE A 265 15.38 -11.32 20.71
N ALA A 266 15.88 -11.25 19.47
CA ALA A 266 17.30 -11.39 19.17
C ALA A 266 18.11 -10.21 19.75
N VAL A 267 17.59 -8.98 19.60
CA VAL A 267 18.23 -7.78 20.14
C VAL A 267 18.32 -7.82 21.67
N ALA A 268 17.29 -8.31 22.37
CA ALA A 268 17.29 -8.44 23.83
C ALA A 268 18.34 -9.45 24.32
N ARG A 269 18.43 -10.62 23.68
CA ARG A 269 19.47 -11.62 24.00
C ARG A 269 20.87 -11.08 23.73
N ALA A 270 21.07 -10.44 22.57
CA ALA A 270 22.33 -9.82 22.21
C ALA A 270 22.73 -8.70 23.19
N ALA A 271 21.78 -7.85 23.59
CA ALA A 271 21.99 -6.79 24.57
C ALA A 271 22.44 -7.35 25.92
N LYS A 272 21.76 -8.38 26.44
CA LYS A 272 22.18 -9.06 27.67
C LYS A 272 23.58 -9.65 27.54
N ALA A 273 23.86 -10.34 26.43
CA ALA A 273 25.17 -10.93 26.17
C ALA A 273 26.30 -9.89 26.00
N ALA A 274 25.97 -8.69 25.53
CA ALA A 274 26.87 -7.55 25.39
C ALA A 274 27.10 -6.79 26.72
N GLY A 275 26.38 -7.14 27.78
CA GLY A 275 26.50 -6.50 29.10
C GLY A 275 25.71 -5.20 29.24
N ALA A 276 24.68 -4.98 28.41
CA ALA A 276 23.78 -3.85 28.58
C ALA A 276 23.13 -3.87 29.98
N GLN A 277 22.94 -2.69 30.55
CA GLN A 277 22.40 -2.51 31.90
C GLN A 277 20.91 -2.16 31.90
N LEU A 278 20.40 -1.61 30.79
CA LEU A 278 19.01 -1.24 30.61
C LEU A 278 18.58 -1.48 29.15
N PHE A 279 17.37 -2.00 28.98
CA PHE A 279 16.74 -2.15 27.67
C PHE A 279 15.50 -1.26 27.56
N VAL A 280 15.34 -0.53 26.46
CA VAL A 280 14.13 0.24 26.17
C VAL A 280 13.43 -0.41 24.98
N PRO A 281 12.41 -1.26 25.22
CA PRO A 281 11.71 -1.94 24.14
C PRO A 281 10.81 -0.96 23.35
N THR A 282 10.43 -1.36 22.14
CA THR A 282 9.49 -0.63 21.28
C THR A 282 8.08 -0.68 21.87
N GLU A 283 7.75 0.34 22.67
CA GLU A 283 6.48 0.44 23.41
C GLU A 283 5.63 1.60 22.89
N PHE A 284 6.13 2.83 23.01
CA PHE A 284 5.72 4.16 22.48
C PHE A 284 4.24 4.39 22.12
N GLY A 285 3.34 3.74 22.85
CA GLY A 285 1.91 3.71 22.58
C GLY A 285 1.12 3.64 23.89
N MET A 286 0.24 2.66 24.02
CA MET A 286 -0.60 2.40 25.19
C MET A 286 -0.08 1.19 25.99
N PRO A 287 -0.41 1.07 27.29
CA PRO A 287 0.10 0.00 28.15
C PRO A 287 -0.56 -1.36 27.93
N ASP A 288 -1.80 -1.43 27.42
CA ASP A 288 -2.48 -2.72 27.27
C ASP A 288 -2.01 -3.49 26.05
N GLU A 289 -1.98 -4.81 26.22
CA GLU A 289 -1.19 -5.71 25.38
C GLU A 289 -2.02 -6.83 24.78
N ASP A 290 -3.08 -6.42 24.08
CA ASP A 290 -3.93 -7.29 23.30
C ASP A 290 -3.70 -7.09 21.80
N GLY A 291 -4.28 -8.02 21.03
CA GLY A 291 -4.22 -8.02 19.58
C GLY A 291 -2.79 -7.93 19.02
N PRO A 292 -2.52 -7.00 18.09
CA PRO A 292 -1.20 -6.82 17.49
C PRO A 292 -0.05 -6.54 18.48
N ASN A 293 -0.35 -6.10 19.71
CA ASN A 293 0.66 -5.79 20.73
C ASN A 293 1.09 -7.00 21.57
N VAL A 294 0.49 -8.19 21.42
CA VAL A 294 0.87 -9.40 22.20
C VAL A 294 2.37 -9.74 22.13
N THR A 295 3.04 -9.39 21.03
CA THR A 295 4.49 -9.61 20.90
C THR A 295 5.31 -8.75 21.87
N LYS A 296 4.85 -7.55 22.25
CA LYS A 296 5.53 -6.69 23.22
C LYS A 296 5.58 -7.33 24.60
N GLN A 297 4.50 -8.00 25.02
CA GLN A 297 4.43 -8.69 26.30
C GLN A 297 5.49 -9.78 26.37
N LYS A 298 5.57 -10.58 25.32
CA LYS A 298 6.56 -11.65 25.20
C LYS A 298 8.00 -11.12 25.24
N VAL A 299 8.26 -9.94 24.67
CA VAL A 299 9.58 -9.29 24.78
C VAL A 299 9.86 -8.87 26.22
N ARG A 300 8.89 -8.31 26.95
CA ARG A 300 9.07 -7.99 28.38
C ARG A 300 9.25 -9.22 29.25
N ASP A 301 8.55 -10.30 28.96
CA ASP A 301 8.70 -11.57 29.65
C ASP A 301 10.12 -12.12 29.44
N LEU A 302 10.62 -12.12 28.20
CA LEU A 302 12.02 -12.46 27.91
C LEU A 302 13.00 -11.55 28.66
N LEU A 303 12.77 -10.23 28.71
CA LEU A 303 13.66 -9.32 29.43
C LEU A 303 13.73 -9.64 30.93
N LYS A 304 12.61 -10.05 31.53
CA LYS A 304 12.56 -10.54 32.91
C LYS A 304 13.32 -11.86 33.08
N GLU A 305 13.12 -12.82 32.17
CA GLU A 305 13.85 -14.10 32.16
C GLU A 305 15.36 -13.91 32.02
N LEU A 306 15.78 -12.93 31.22
CA LEU A 306 17.19 -12.56 31.05
C LEU A 306 17.74 -11.75 32.22
N GLU A 307 16.91 -11.36 33.19
CA GLU A 307 17.25 -10.41 34.25
C GLU A 307 17.92 -9.15 33.67
N LEU A 308 17.35 -8.63 32.57
CA LEU A 308 17.77 -7.40 31.92
C LEU A 308 16.73 -6.32 32.23
N PRO A 309 17.03 -5.37 33.14
CA PRO A 309 16.09 -4.31 33.47
C PRO A 309 15.63 -3.54 32.25
N TYR A 310 14.36 -3.12 32.26
CA TYR A 310 13.80 -2.32 31.17
C TYR A 310 13.14 -1.03 31.66
N ALA A 311 13.01 -0.06 30.75
CA ALA A 311 12.19 1.14 30.93
C ALA A 311 11.15 1.23 29.81
N LEU A 312 9.87 1.37 30.16
CA LEU A 312 8.75 1.45 29.22
C LEU A 312 8.28 2.89 29.08
N PHE A 313 8.14 3.38 27.87
CA PHE A 313 7.60 4.72 27.60
C PHE A 313 6.28 4.61 26.84
N HIS A 314 5.19 5.02 27.47
CA HIS A 314 3.85 5.00 26.90
C HIS A 314 3.38 6.42 26.65
N SER A 315 2.85 6.67 25.45
CA SER A 315 2.51 8.01 24.98
C SER A 315 1.11 8.19 24.40
N GLY A 316 0.35 7.10 24.27
CA GLY A 316 -0.86 7.08 23.46
C GLY A 316 -0.54 7.29 21.97
N LEU A 317 -1.24 8.20 21.31
CA LEU A 317 -1.11 8.45 19.89
C LEU A 317 -0.19 9.62 19.58
N TRP A 318 0.64 9.46 18.55
CA TRP A 318 1.46 10.56 18.08
C TRP A 318 0.61 11.59 17.31
N ALA A 319 0.87 12.88 17.55
CA ALA A 319 0.13 13.98 16.96
C ALA A 319 0.07 13.90 15.41
N GLU A 320 1.14 13.42 14.78
CA GLU A 320 1.24 13.25 13.34
C GLU A 320 0.38 12.11 12.78
N TYR A 321 -0.07 11.19 13.64
CA TYR A 321 -0.93 10.06 13.25
C TYR A 321 -2.41 10.31 13.45
N LEU A 322 -2.78 11.36 14.17
CA LEU A 322 -4.16 11.78 14.30
C LEU A 322 -4.84 11.97 12.91
N PRO A 323 -4.24 12.64 11.90
CA PRO A 323 -4.81 12.72 10.55
C PRO A 323 -5.08 11.39 9.87
N PHE A 324 -4.35 10.33 10.24
CA PHE A 324 -4.47 9.03 9.60
C PHE A 324 -5.54 8.15 10.24
N PHE A 325 -5.61 8.08 11.57
CA PHE A 325 -6.49 7.13 12.27
C PHE A 325 -7.95 7.61 12.37
N PRO A 326 -8.27 8.66 13.15
CA PRO A 326 -9.54 9.38 13.02
C PRO A 326 -9.79 9.97 11.63
N GLY A 327 -8.83 9.93 10.70
CA GLY A 327 -9.05 10.32 9.31
C GLY A 327 -9.46 11.78 9.17
N TYR A 328 -8.76 12.71 9.84
CA TYR A 328 -9.06 14.13 9.71
C TYR A 328 -8.81 14.58 8.28
N ASN A 329 -9.85 15.10 7.65
CA ASN A 329 -9.73 15.88 6.45
C ASN A 329 -10.25 17.29 6.75
N PHE A 330 -9.43 18.08 7.44
CA PHE A 330 -9.78 19.45 7.80
C PHE A 330 -10.04 20.32 6.56
N LYS A 331 -9.38 20.02 5.42
CA LYS A 331 -9.67 20.67 4.13
C LYS A 331 -11.10 20.42 3.66
N ASP A 332 -11.64 19.22 3.90
CA ASP A 332 -13.01 18.87 3.55
C ASP A 332 -13.99 19.09 4.72
N GLY A 333 -13.47 19.47 5.89
CA GLY A 333 -14.26 19.67 7.12
C GLY A 333 -14.89 18.39 7.63
N VAL A 334 -14.24 17.23 7.43
CA VAL A 334 -14.77 15.91 7.83
C VAL A 334 -13.79 15.22 8.76
N MET A 335 -14.35 14.46 9.70
CA MET A 335 -13.60 13.66 10.66
C MET A 335 -14.30 12.33 10.89
N THR A 336 -13.54 11.24 10.93
CA THR A 336 -14.07 9.93 11.30
C THR A 336 -14.11 9.82 12.82
N VAL A 337 -15.26 9.42 13.36
CA VAL A 337 -15.48 9.29 14.80
C VAL A 337 -16.00 7.88 15.07
N ILE A 338 -15.31 7.15 15.93
CA ILE A 338 -15.77 5.83 16.38
C ILE A 338 -16.69 5.97 17.59
N GLY A 339 -17.78 5.20 17.59
CA GLY A 339 -18.77 5.24 18.66
C GLY A 339 -19.32 6.65 18.84
N ASP A 340 -19.30 7.15 20.07
CA ASP A 340 -19.80 8.48 20.41
C ASP A 340 -18.72 9.58 20.32
N GLY A 341 -17.45 9.22 20.12
CA GLY A 341 -16.31 10.14 20.08
C GLY A 341 -16.02 10.92 21.35
N THR A 342 -16.44 10.43 22.53
CA THR A 342 -16.21 11.10 23.81
C THR A 342 -15.00 10.58 24.57
N GLU A 343 -14.54 9.37 24.24
CA GLU A 343 -13.39 8.73 24.85
C GLU A 343 -12.07 9.47 24.58
N LYS A 344 -11.18 9.44 25.56
CA LYS A 344 -9.94 10.25 25.57
C LYS A 344 -8.79 9.54 24.86
N ILE A 345 -7.95 10.35 24.22
CA ILE A 345 -6.70 9.96 23.58
C ILE A 345 -5.57 10.75 24.23
N SER A 346 -4.51 10.08 24.67
CA SER A 346 -3.25 10.74 25.03
C SER A 346 -2.50 11.10 23.75
N ILE A 347 -2.01 12.33 23.64
CA ILE A 347 -1.42 12.88 22.43
C ILE A 347 -0.06 13.50 22.75
N VAL A 348 0.95 13.18 21.93
CA VAL A 348 2.27 13.83 21.98
C VAL A 348 2.89 13.90 20.59
N ALA A 349 3.66 14.95 20.29
CA ALA A 349 4.48 14.98 19.09
C ALA A 349 5.64 13.97 19.21
N ARG A 350 6.00 13.27 18.12
CA ARG A 350 7.15 12.32 18.14
C ARG A 350 8.45 12.96 18.59
N SER A 351 8.70 14.21 18.17
CA SER A 351 9.88 14.97 18.54
C SER A 351 9.94 15.23 20.05
N ASP A 352 8.81 15.58 20.65
CA ASP A 352 8.72 15.86 22.09
C ASP A 352 8.83 14.59 22.93
N LEU A 353 8.21 13.49 22.48
CA LEU A 353 8.39 12.18 23.10
C LEU A 353 9.86 11.74 23.05
N SER A 354 10.50 11.87 21.88
CA SER A 354 11.92 11.52 21.71
C SER A 354 12.83 12.35 22.61
N ARG A 355 12.56 13.66 22.72
CA ARG A 355 13.27 14.58 23.64
C ARG A 355 13.07 14.18 25.09
N PHE A 356 11.84 13.82 25.48
CA PHE A 356 11.53 13.37 26.83
C PHE A 356 12.30 12.09 27.16
N ILE A 357 12.21 11.07 26.32
CA ILE A 357 12.90 9.79 26.54
C ILE A 357 14.41 10.00 26.65
N ALA A 358 15.01 10.74 25.72
CA ALA A 358 16.44 11.03 25.77
C ALA A 358 16.85 11.78 27.05
N HIS A 359 16.04 12.75 27.50
CA HIS A 359 16.28 13.44 28.77
C HIS A 359 16.25 12.45 29.94
N VAL A 360 15.18 11.67 30.08
CA VAL A 360 15.00 10.71 31.19
C VAL A 360 16.14 9.68 31.23
N LEU A 361 16.53 9.11 30.09
CA LEU A 361 17.62 8.13 30.02
C LEU A 361 18.99 8.72 30.39
N LEU A 362 19.19 10.03 30.22
CA LEU A 362 20.46 10.71 30.49
C LEU A 362 20.53 11.33 31.89
N THR A 363 19.40 11.70 32.50
CA THR A 363 19.38 12.47 33.74
C THR A 363 18.81 11.72 34.94
N ALA A 364 17.97 10.70 34.71
CA ALA A 364 17.37 9.96 35.81
C ALA A 364 18.39 9.00 36.46
N PRO A 365 18.34 8.81 37.78
CA PRO A 365 19.12 7.77 38.44
C PRO A 365 18.78 6.40 37.86
N LYS A 366 19.79 5.56 37.60
CA LYS A 366 19.59 4.22 37.03
C LYS A 366 18.52 3.40 37.77
N SER A 367 18.53 3.42 39.10
CA SER A 367 17.55 2.71 39.93
C SER A 367 16.10 3.13 39.71
N SER A 368 15.85 4.33 39.17
CA SER A 368 14.51 4.81 38.81
C SER A 368 14.07 4.38 37.41
N LEU A 369 14.97 3.85 36.58
CA LEU A 369 14.68 3.35 35.24
C LEU A 369 14.39 1.86 35.23
N GLU A 370 14.95 1.10 36.18
CA GLU A 370 14.83 -0.36 36.22
C GLU A 370 13.37 -0.80 36.46
N TRP A 371 12.84 -1.58 35.52
CA TRP A 371 11.46 -2.10 35.53
C TRP A 371 10.39 -1.01 35.56
N ALA A 372 10.76 0.21 35.19
CA ALA A 372 9.90 1.38 35.29
C ALA A 372 9.00 1.55 34.07
N ARG A 373 7.91 2.28 34.28
CA ARG A 373 6.95 2.68 33.24
C ARG A 373 6.70 4.17 33.36
N PHE A 374 6.76 4.86 32.23
CA PHE A 374 6.62 6.31 32.11
C PHE A 374 5.41 6.62 31.23
N SER A 375 4.37 7.22 31.82
CA SER A 375 3.22 7.77 31.08
C SER A 375 3.58 9.18 30.62
N VAL A 376 3.52 9.46 29.32
CA VAL A 376 3.97 10.75 28.76
C VAL A 376 2.94 11.29 27.79
N GLU A 377 2.43 12.51 28.02
CA GLU A 377 1.51 13.14 27.09
C GLU A 377 1.65 14.67 27.12
N SER A 378 1.38 15.31 25.99
CA SER A 378 1.25 16.77 25.89
C SER A 378 -0.19 17.20 26.06
N ASP A 379 -1.12 16.49 25.43
CA ASP A 379 -2.55 16.76 25.43
C ASP A 379 -3.31 15.47 25.71
N ARG A 380 -4.51 15.60 26.27
CA ARG A 380 -5.46 14.50 26.39
C ARG A 380 -6.83 14.98 25.94
N MET A 381 -7.26 14.50 24.77
CA MET A 381 -8.45 15.00 24.10
C MET A 381 -9.30 13.87 23.54
N SER A 382 -10.61 14.07 23.50
CA SER A 382 -11.52 13.20 22.77
C SER A 382 -11.61 13.59 21.30
N PRO A 383 -12.07 12.69 20.41
CA PRO A 383 -12.42 13.04 19.04
C PRO A 383 -13.28 14.32 18.94
N LYS A 384 -14.33 14.44 19.78
CA LYS A 384 -15.19 15.63 19.80
C LYS A 384 -14.47 16.92 20.23
N GLU A 385 -13.58 16.83 21.21
CA GLU A 385 -12.79 18.00 21.64
C GLU A 385 -11.78 18.43 20.57
N ILE A 386 -11.17 17.47 19.88
CA ILE A 386 -10.29 17.74 18.74
C ILE A 386 -11.08 18.45 17.64
N ALA A 387 -12.28 17.97 17.32
CA ALA A 387 -13.14 18.64 16.37
C ALA A 387 -13.47 20.08 16.80
N ALA A 388 -13.89 20.29 18.04
CA ALA A 388 -14.20 21.62 18.56
C ALA A 388 -13.00 22.57 18.50
N LEU A 389 -11.80 22.07 18.81
CA LEU A 389 -10.55 22.83 18.68
C LEU A 389 -10.28 23.20 17.22
N ALA A 390 -10.45 22.27 16.29
CA ALA A 390 -10.30 22.51 14.86
C ALA A 390 -11.35 23.51 14.33
N GLU A 391 -12.61 23.39 14.74
CA GLU A 391 -13.67 24.34 14.36
C GLU A 391 -13.33 25.76 14.80
N LYS A 392 -12.85 25.90 16.05
CA LYS A 392 -12.43 27.18 16.60
C LYS A 392 -11.24 27.78 15.82
N LYS A 393 -10.25 26.95 15.48
CA LYS A 393 -9.03 27.42 14.81
C LYS A 393 -9.25 27.75 13.34
N LEU A 394 -10.06 26.95 12.64
CA LEU A 394 -10.27 27.04 11.20
C LEU A 394 -11.52 27.83 10.80
N GLY A 395 -12.38 28.17 11.75
CA GLY A 395 -13.65 28.88 11.49
C GLY A 395 -14.64 28.07 10.64
N ARG A 396 -14.52 26.74 10.63
CA ARG A 396 -15.33 25.83 9.81
C ARG A 396 -15.88 24.69 10.65
N LYS A 397 -17.14 24.32 10.43
CA LYS A 397 -17.77 23.16 11.07
C LYS A 397 -17.17 21.84 10.59
N ILE A 398 -16.97 20.91 11.53
CA ILE A 398 -16.49 19.57 11.26
C ILE A 398 -17.67 18.60 11.27
N GLU A 399 -17.90 17.95 10.14
CA GLU A 399 -18.88 16.87 9.99
C GLU A 399 -18.29 15.54 10.47
N PHE A 400 -19.05 14.81 11.28
CA PHE A 400 -18.64 13.49 11.76
C PHE A 400 -19.11 12.39 10.83
N LYS A 401 -18.14 11.62 10.33
CA LYS A 401 -18.36 10.31 9.76
C LYS A 401 -18.29 9.27 10.86
N LEU A 402 -19.46 8.91 11.41
CA LEU A 402 -19.53 7.90 12.45
C LEU A 402 -19.16 6.52 11.89
N VAL A 403 -18.34 5.78 12.64
CA VAL A 403 -18.06 4.37 12.39
C VAL A 403 -18.51 3.54 13.58
N ASP A 404 -19.13 2.42 13.29
CA ASP A 404 -19.66 1.50 14.30
C ASP A 404 -18.51 0.78 15.03
N TYR A 405 -18.59 0.76 16.36
CA TYR A 405 -17.56 0.16 17.21
C TYR A 405 -17.48 -1.36 17.00
N GLU A 406 -18.61 -2.06 17.02
CA GLU A 406 -18.66 -3.52 16.95
C GLU A 406 -18.23 -4.03 15.57
N GLU A 407 -18.63 -3.35 14.49
CA GLU A 407 -18.17 -3.68 13.14
C GLU A 407 -16.68 -3.41 12.96
N THR A 408 -16.15 -2.34 13.54
CA THR A 408 -14.71 -2.04 13.51
C THR A 408 -13.93 -3.11 14.26
N LYS A 409 -14.40 -3.49 15.45
CA LYS A 409 -13.77 -4.49 16.33
C LYS A 409 -13.66 -5.88 15.71
N LYS A 410 -14.52 -6.24 14.75
CA LYS A 410 -14.39 -7.51 14.00
C LYS A 410 -13.03 -7.67 13.30
N LYS A 411 -12.33 -6.57 13.01
CA LYS A 411 -11.01 -6.57 12.36
C LYS A 411 -9.86 -6.23 13.29
N TYR A 412 -10.11 -6.16 14.61
CA TYR A 412 -9.16 -5.75 15.63
C TYR A 412 -7.79 -6.42 15.53
N GLU A 413 -7.79 -7.72 15.21
CA GLU A 413 -6.58 -8.55 15.13
C GLU A 413 -5.79 -8.39 13.82
N THR A 414 -6.44 -7.92 12.75
CA THR A 414 -5.91 -8.06 11.37
C THR A 414 -5.74 -6.75 10.63
N ASP A 415 -6.29 -5.65 11.15
CA ASP A 415 -6.27 -4.34 10.51
C ASP A 415 -5.82 -3.28 11.52
N ALA A 416 -4.69 -2.63 11.23
CA ALA A 416 -4.08 -1.64 12.12
C ALA A 416 -4.97 -0.41 12.34
N MET A 417 -5.80 -0.04 11.35
CA MET A 417 -6.76 1.04 11.49
C MET A 417 -7.87 0.64 12.45
N ALA A 418 -8.42 -0.55 12.27
CA ALA A 418 -9.45 -1.10 13.14
C ALA A 418 -8.95 -1.25 14.58
N TYR A 419 -7.73 -1.75 14.78
CA TYR A 419 -7.10 -1.82 16.08
C TYR A 419 -7.07 -0.46 16.77
N ILE A 420 -6.42 0.55 16.17
CA ILE A 420 -6.29 1.87 16.79
C ILE A 420 -7.65 2.54 16.98
N MET A 421 -8.56 2.45 16.01
CA MET A 421 -9.91 3.02 16.16
C MET A 421 -10.67 2.34 17.29
N THR A 422 -10.68 1.00 17.40
CA THR A 422 -11.34 0.31 18.51
C THR A 422 -10.75 0.74 19.86
N ARG A 423 -9.43 0.92 19.96
CA ARG A 423 -8.76 1.44 21.16
C ARG A 423 -9.17 2.88 21.51
N ILE A 424 -9.45 3.71 20.51
CA ILE A 424 -10.05 5.04 20.73
C ILE A 424 -11.44 4.86 21.31
N GLY A 425 -12.27 4.04 20.65
CA GLY A 425 -13.68 3.88 20.98
C GLY A 425 -13.95 3.22 22.34
N ASP A 426 -12.98 2.49 22.90
CA ASP A 426 -13.07 1.92 24.25
C ASP A 426 -12.25 2.67 25.31
N GLY A 427 -11.70 3.84 24.97
CA GLY A 427 -10.98 4.70 25.92
C GLY A 427 -9.59 4.21 26.31
N ARG A 428 -9.07 3.18 25.65
CA ARG A 428 -7.77 2.58 25.97
C ARG A 428 -6.63 3.06 25.05
N LEU A 429 -6.82 4.14 24.29
CA LEU A 429 -5.75 4.83 23.52
C LEU A 429 -5.05 5.92 24.34
N VAL A 430 -4.72 5.61 25.60
CA VAL A 430 -4.09 6.53 26.55
C VAL A 430 -2.74 5.99 27.03
N SER A 431 -1.85 6.89 27.47
CA SER A 431 -0.52 6.55 28.02
C SER A 431 -0.58 5.89 29.41
N GLY A 432 -1.66 6.14 30.13
CA GLY A 432 -1.92 5.76 31.53
C GLY A 432 -3.00 6.66 32.11
N THR A 433 -3.06 6.81 33.43
CA THR A 433 -3.94 7.82 34.05
C THR A 433 -3.37 9.23 33.88
N VAL A 434 -4.21 10.25 34.09
CA VAL A 434 -3.78 11.66 34.03
C VAL A 434 -2.75 11.95 35.13
N GLU A 435 -2.97 11.41 36.32
CA GLU A 435 -2.09 11.57 37.49
C GLU A 435 -0.72 10.93 37.23
N GLU A 436 -0.69 9.74 36.62
CA GLU A 436 0.56 9.08 36.25
C GLU A 436 1.37 9.89 35.24
N ALA A 437 0.69 10.48 34.24
CA ALA A 437 1.35 11.31 33.24
C ALA A 437 1.92 12.60 33.86
N GLN A 438 1.13 13.26 34.71
CA GLN A 438 1.58 14.45 35.44
C GLN A 438 2.73 14.15 36.40
N ALA A 439 2.66 13.05 37.15
CA ALA A 439 3.70 12.61 38.06
C ALA A 439 4.99 12.27 37.32
N THR A 440 4.89 11.61 36.17
CA THR A 440 6.04 11.28 35.31
C THR A 440 6.76 12.56 34.87
N VAL A 441 6.03 13.54 34.34
CA VAL A 441 6.63 14.80 33.89
C VAL A 441 7.23 15.59 35.06
N SER A 442 6.48 15.77 36.15
CA SER A 442 6.96 16.56 37.30
C SER A 442 8.20 15.95 37.97
N THR A 443 8.32 14.62 37.96
CA THR A 443 9.45 13.91 38.57
C THR A 443 10.69 13.94 37.66
N PHE A 444 10.52 13.65 36.37
CA PHE A 444 11.65 13.34 35.50
C PHE A 444 12.01 14.46 34.52
N PHE A 445 11.10 15.40 34.25
CA PHE A 445 11.37 16.54 33.38
C PHE A 445 10.40 17.71 33.70
N PRO A 446 10.51 18.35 34.88
CA PRO A 446 9.52 19.33 35.35
C PRO A 446 9.36 20.55 34.43
N ASP A 447 10.43 20.95 33.74
CA ASP A 447 10.42 22.05 32.77
C ASP A 447 10.12 21.57 31.33
N TRP A 448 9.58 20.36 31.16
CA TRP A 448 9.19 19.85 29.85
C TRP A 448 8.00 20.65 29.32
N ASN A 449 8.27 21.43 28.27
CA ASN A 449 7.27 22.20 27.54
C ASN A 449 7.02 21.55 26.16
N PRO A 450 6.16 20.53 26.05
CA PRO A 450 5.89 19.88 24.78
C PRO A 450 4.99 20.73 23.88
N THR A 451 5.11 20.50 22.57
CA THR A 451 4.24 21.12 21.57
C THR A 451 2.80 20.68 21.78
N ARG A 452 1.89 21.65 21.95
CA ARG A 452 0.45 21.38 22.06
C ARG A 452 -0.11 20.89 20.74
N TYR A 453 -1.05 19.94 20.79
CA TYR A 453 -1.70 19.39 19.60
C TYR A 453 -2.34 20.46 18.71
N GLU A 454 -2.83 21.56 19.30
CA GLU A 454 -3.36 22.70 18.54
C GLU A 454 -2.42 23.18 17.42
N MET A 455 -1.10 23.08 17.59
CA MET A 455 -0.11 23.49 16.59
C MET A 455 -0.13 22.61 15.33
N PHE A 456 -0.67 21.40 15.40
CA PHE A 456 -0.78 20.44 14.29
C PHE A 456 -2.04 20.64 13.45
N ILE A 457 -2.97 21.48 13.91
CA ILE A 457 -4.16 21.88 13.13
C ILE A 457 -3.72 23.03 12.22
N ALA A 458 -3.51 22.75 10.93
CA ALA A 458 -3.01 23.71 9.94
C ALA A 458 -4.14 24.40 9.17
#